data_AF-A0A399IDX5-F1
#
_entry.id   AF-A0A399IDX5-F1
#
_cell.length_a   1.000
_cell.length_b   1.000
_cell.length_c   1.000
_cell.angle_alpha   90.00
_cell.angle_beta   90.00
_cell.angle_gamma   90.00
#
_symmetry.space_group_name_H-M   'P 1'
#
loop_
_entity.id
_entity.type
_entity.pdbx_description
1 polymer ?
#
loop_
_entity_poly.entity_id
_entity_poly.type
_entity_poly.pdbx_seq_one_letter_code
_entity_poly.pdbx_strand_id
1 'polypeptide(L)'
;MKKVAVMMLAAFSMAVASPVFAAEMTKDQKNECLLASKGCANEVSSIQTKMKKLQAEIKKGKKVYTADELKKLNDKLKEAEKMIDEMLANP
;
A
#
# COMPACT_ATOMS: atom_id res chain seq x y z
N MET A 1 -35.78 -32.33 -20.61
CA MET A 1 -35.22 -31.20 -21.39
C MET A 1 -35.55 -29.83 -20.81
N LYS A 2 -36.79 -29.54 -20.37
CA LYS A 2 -37.18 -28.22 -19.82
C LYS A 2 -36.40 -27.78 -18.56
N LYS A 3 -36.05 -28.70 -17.66
CA LYS A 3 -35.30 -28.39 -16.42
C LYS A 3 -33.82 -28.06 -16.65
N VAL A 4 -33.21 -28.63 -17.69
CA VAL A 4 -31.81 -28.39 -18.07
C VAL A 4 -31.66 -27.03 -18.75
N ALA A 5 -32.64 -26.64 -19.58
CA ALA A 5 -32.69 -25.32 -20.19
C ALA A 5 -32.81 -24.19 -19.16
N VAL A 6 -33.61 -24.40 -18.09
CA VAL A 6 -33.77 -23.41 -17.00
C VAL A 6 -32.51 -23.30 -16.15
N MET A 7 -31.79 -24.40 -15.90
CA MET A 7 -30.51 -24.37 -15.17
C MET A 7 -29.38 -23.67 -15.97
N MET A 8 -29.33 -23.84 -17.29
CA MET A 8 -28.34 -23.14 -18.12
C MET A 8 -28.60 -21.64 -18.23
N LEU A 9 -29.86 -21.21 -18.23
CA LEU A 9 -30.22 -19.78 -18.22
C LEU A 9 -29.84 -19.09 -16.90
N ALA A 10 -29.99 -19.76 -15.76
CA ALA A 10 -29.59 -19.22 -14.46
C ALA A 10 -28.06 -19.12 -14.32
N ALA A 11 -27.30 -20.11 -14.80
CA ALA A 11 -25.84 -20.08 -14.79
C ALA A 11 -25.26 -18.97 -15.69
N PHE A 12 -25.92 -18.65 -16.81
CA PHE A 12 -25.50 -17.56 -17.69
C PHE A 12 -25.78 -16.17 -17.09
N SER A 13 -26.81 -16.05 -16.23
CA SER A 13 -27.14 -14.79 -15.56
C SER A 13 -26.15 -14.38 -14.46
N MET A 14 -25.33 -15.31 -13.96
CA MET A 14 -24.28 -15.02 -12.96
C MET A 14 -22.92 -14.65 -13.59
N ALA A 15 -22.73 -14.90 -14.89
CA ALA A 15 -21.47 -14.61 -15.59
C ALA A 15 -21.29 -13.11 -15.93
N VAL A 16 -22.33 -12.29 -15.81
CA VAL A 16 -22.28 -10.83 -16.07
C VAL A 16 -22.02 -10.00 -14.81
N ALA A 17 -21.89 -10.63 -13.63
CA ALA A 17 -21.69 -9.90 -12.37
C ALA A 17 -20.22 -9.49 -12.11
N SER A 18 -19.28 -9.86 -13.00
CA SER A 18 -17.85 -9.64 -12.78
C SER A 18 -17.19 -8.37 -13.39
N PRO A 19 -17.87 -7.45 -14.11
CA PRO A 19 -17.27 -6.15 -14.44
C PRO A 19 -17.94 -4.92 -13.80
N VAL A 20 -19.01 -5.06 -12.99
CA VAL A 20 -19.68 -3.91 -12.33
C VAL A 20 -18.74 -3.13 -11.39
N PHE A 21 -17.71 -3.77 -10.84
CA PHE A 21 -16.69 -3.07 -10.03
C PHE A 21 -15.57 -2.41 -10.85
N ALA A 22 -15.48 -2.67 -12.17
CA ALA A 22 -14.37 -2.19 -13.00
C ALA A 22 -14.81 -1.20 -14.11
N ALA A 23 -16.08 -1.21 -14.52
CA ALA A 23 -16.55 -0.47 -15.71
C ALA A 23 -17.22 0.88 -15.43
N GLU A 24 -17.63 1.19 -14.19
CA GLU A 24 -18.43 2.40 -13.90
C GLU A 24 -17.89 3.25 -12.75
N MET A 25 -16.56 3.35 -12.61
CA MET A 25 -15.98 4.44 -11.81
C MET A 25 -16.39 5.76 -12.47
N THR A 26 -17.28 6.51 -11.83
CA THR A 26 -17.62 7.87 -12.29
C THR A 26 -16.34 8.70 -12.34
N LYS A 27 -16.31 9.76 -13.16
CA LYS A 27 -15.14 10.65 -13.24
C LYS A 27 -14.70 11.13 -11.84
N ASP A 28 -15.68 11.37 -10.96
CA ASP A 28 -15.44 11.77 -9.58
C ASP A 28 -14.80 10.65 -8.75
N GLN A 29 -15.31 9.42 -8.81
CA GLN A 29 -14.69 8.27 -8.13
C GLN A 29 -13.27 7.98 -8.63
N LYS A 30 -13.02 8.13 -9.93
CA LYS A 30 -11.68 8.02 -10.50
C LYS A 30 -10.75 9.13 -9.99
N ASN A 31 -11.25 10.36 -9.90
CA ASN A 31 -10.48 11.48 -9.35
C ASN A 31 -10.17 11.29 -7.86
N GLU A 32 -11.12 10.80 -7.07
CA GLU A 32 -10.91 10.46 -5.66
C GLU A 32 -9.88 9.34 -5.49
N CYS A 33 -9.94 8.30 -6.31
CA CYS A 33 -8.94 7.23 -6.32
C CYS A 33 -7.54 7.77 -6.69
N LEU A 34 -7.44 8.63 -7.70
CA LEU A 34 -6.18 9.26 -8.07
C LEU A 34 -5.67 10.23 -7.00
N LEU A 35 -6.55 10.96 -6.31
CA LEU A 35 -6.18 11.84 -5.20
C LEU A 35 -5.68 11.03 -4.01
N ALA A 36 -6.35 9.93 -3.66
CA ALA A 36 -5.91 9.02 -2.61
C ALA A 36 -4.55 8.40 -2.96
N SER A 37 -4.37 7.91 -4.18
CA SER A 37 -3.10 7.36 -4.67
C SER A 37 -1.97 8.40 -4.66
N LYS A 38 -2.24 9.64 -5.08
CA LYS A 38 -1.27 10.75 -4.98
C LYS A 38 -0.92 11.09 -3.53
N GLY A 39 -1.91 11.07 -2.64
CA GLY A 39 -1.69 11.20 -1.19
C GLY A 39 -0.74 10.12 -0.68
N CYS A 40 -1.02 8.85 -1.00
CA CYS A 40 -0.16 7.72 -0.63
C CYS A 40 1.27 7.87 -1.18
N ALA A 41 1.44 8.28 -2.45
CA ALA A 41 2.76 8.49 -3.04
C ALA A 41 3.57 9.59 -2.30
N ASN A 42 2.91 10.69 -1.93
CA ASN A 42 3.53 11.76 -1.14
C ASN A 42 3.95 11.26 0.25
N GLU A 43 3.10 10.47 0.92
CA GLU A 43 3.43 9.91 2.24
C GLU A 43 4.59 8.91 2.17
N VAL A 44 4.63 8.01 1.17
CA VAL A 44 5.76 7.09 0.96
C VAL A 44 7.07 7.87 0.75
N SER A 45 7.05 8.98 0.00
CA SER A 45 8.22 9.85 -0.17
C SER A 45 8.68 10.52 1.14
N SER A 46 7.72 10.87 2.02
CA SER A 46 7.97 11.42 3.36
C SER A 46 8.63 10.38 4.26
N ILE A 47 8.19 9.12 4.21
CA ILE A 47 8.79 8.02 4.97
C ILE A 47 10.24 7.79 4.52
N GLN A 48 10.51 7.68 3.21
CA GLN A 48 11.88 7.54 2.70
C GLN A 48 12.79 8.70 3.12
N THR A 49 12.26 9.93 3.15
CA THR A 49 12.99 11.10 3.61
C THR A 49 13.32 11.01 5.11
N LYS A 50 12.38 10.54 5.94
CA LYS A 50 12.61 10.32 7.38
C LYS A 50 13.65 9.21 7.61
N MET A 51 13.64 8.13 6.83
CA MET A 51 14.66 7.07 6.90
C MET A 51 16.06 7.61 6.58
N LYS A 52 16.20 8.43 5.53
CA LYS A 52 17.49 9.07 5.21
C LYS A 52 18.02 9.95 6.35
N LYS A 53 17.13 10.68 7.03
CA LYS A 53 17.50 11.47 8.23
C LYS A 53 17.97 10.58 9.37
N LEU A 54 17.25 9.48 9.65
CA LEU A 54 17.66 8.51 10.67
C LEU A 54 19.04 7.92 10.35
N GLN A 55 19.29 7.52 9.10
CA GLN A 55 20.61 7.05 8.68
C GLN A 55 21.71 8.11 8.87
N ALA A 56 21.42 9.39 8.59
CA ALA A 56 22.37 10.47 8.81
C ALA A 56 22.70 10.67 10.30
N GLU A 57 21.71 10.55 11.19
CA GLU A 57 21.91 10.61 12.64
C GLU A 57 22.70 9.40 13.16
N ILE A 58 22.39 8.19 12.68
CA ILE A 58 23.13 6.97 13.03
C ILE A 58 24.60 7.08 12.61
N LYS A 59 24.88 7.68 11.44
CA LYS A 59 26.26 7.94 10.96
C LYS A 59 27.07 8.85 11.86
N LYS A 60 26.43 9.72 12.66
CA LYS A 60 27.15 10.52 13.68
C LYS A 60 27.75 9.64 14.78
N GLY A 61 27.19 8.45 14.99
CA GLY A 61 27.76 7.42 15.84
C GLY A 61 27.94 7.85 17.29
N LYS A 62 28.91 7.21 17.97
CA LYS A 62 29.16 7.41 19.41
C LYS A 62 29.68 8.81 19.79
N LYS A 63 29.96 9.66 18.79
CA LYS A 63 30.37 11.05 19.00
C LYS A 63 29.22 11.92 19.50
N VAL A 64 27.99 11.57 19.13
CA VAL A 64 26.77 12.36 19.44
C VAL A 64 25.78 11.56 20.28
N TYR A 65 25.77 10.24 20.13
CA TYR A 65 24.78 9.35 20.76
C TYR A 65 25.44 8.29 21.62
N THR A 66 24.76 7.89 22.68
CA THR A 66 25.12 6.69 23.46
C THR A 66 24.86 5.41 22.65
N ALA A 67 25.39 4.28 23.13
CA ALA A 67 25.14 2.98 22.50
C ALA A 67 23.65 2.62 22.48
N ASP A 68 22.91 2.93 23.54
CA ASP A 68 21.48 2.66 23.63
C ASP A 68 20.66 3.56 22.72
N GLU A 69 21.06 4.83 22.55
CA GLU A 69 20.41 5.74 21.60
C GLU A 69 20.64 5.32 20.15
N LEU A 70 21.86 4.91 19.80
CA LEU A 70 22.16 4.35 18.48
C LEU A 70 21.39 3.07 18.21
N LYS A 71 21.21 2.22 19.23
CA LYS A 71 20.37 1.03 19.13
C LYS A 71 18.93 1.42 18.82
N LYS A 72 18.33 2.34 19.59
CA LYS A 72 16.98 2.85 19.35
C LYS A 72 16.81 3.47 17.96
N LEU A 73 17.81 4.21 17.46
CA LEU A 73 17.77 4.79 16.12
C LEU A 73 17.80 3.72 15.03
N ASN A 74 18.63 2.69 15.19
CA ASN A 74 18.66 1.55 14.27
C ASN A 74 17.37 0.73 14.30
N ASP A 75 16.79 0.51 15.49
CA ASP A 75 15.53 -0.21 15.63
C ASP A 75 14.40 0.51 14.89
N LYS A 76 14.32 1.85 15.02
CA LYS A 76 13.36 2.68 14.28
C LYS A 76 13.57 2.66 12.77
N LEU A 77 14.83 2.64 12.31
CA LEU A 77 15.14 2.54 10.89
C LEU A 77 14.65 1.20 10.33
N LYS A 78 14.97 0.10 11.03
CA LYS A 78 14.58 -1.25 10.65
C LYS A 78 13.06 -1.46 10.65
N GLU A 79 12.36 -0.88 11.61
CA GLU A 79 10.89 -0.90 11.65
C GLU A 79 10.28 -0.19 10.44
N ALA A 80 10.81 1.00 10.07
CA ALA A 80 10.35 1.74 8.91
C ALA A 80 10.63 1.00 7.59
N GLU A 81 11.80 0.37 7.46
CA GLU A 81 12.15 -0.48 6.30
C GLU A 81 11.18 -1.66 6.19
N LYS A 82 10.93 -2.38 7.29
CA LYS A 82 9.99 -3.51 7.32
C LYS A 82 8.57 -3.11 6.94
N MET A 83 8.09 -1.97 7.43
CA MET A 83 6.76 -1.45 7.08
C MET A 83 6.65 -1.18 5.58
N ILE A 84 7.65 -0.53 4.97
CA ILE A 84 7.65 -0.28 3.52
C ILE A 84 7.68 -1.61 2.76
N ASP A 85 8.53 -2.55 3.16
CA ASP A 85 8.63 -3.85 2.51
C ASP A 85 7.30 -4.60 2.57
N GLU A 86 6.61 -4.58 3.71
CA GLU A 86 5.28 -5.19 3.87
C GLU A 86 4.22 -4.52 2.97
N MET A 87 4.25 -3.18 2.84
CA MET A 87 3.36 -2.43 1.95
C MET A 87 3.62 -2.71 0.46
N LEU A 88 4.86 -3.05 0.09
CA LEU A 88 5.24 -3.35 -1.30
C LEU A 88 5.11 -4.84 -1.65
N ALA A 89 5.19 -5.73 -0.66
CA ALA A 89 5.09 -7.19 -0.86
C ALA A 89 3.65 -7.69 -1.05
N ASN A 90 2.64 -6.94 -0.58
CA ASN A 90 1.21 -7.20 -0.82
C ASN A 90 0.60 -6.07 -1.67
N PRO A 91 0.79 -6.09 -3.01
CA PRO A 91 0.20 -5.11 -3.93
C PRO A 91 -1.31 -5.29 -4.13
#